data_AF-A0A952NBE3-F1
#
_entry.id   AF-A0A952NBE3-F1
#
_cell.length_a   1.000
_cell.length_b   1.000
_cell.length_c   1.000
_cell.angle_alpha   90.00
_cell.angle_beta   90.00
_cell.angle_gamma   90.00
#
_symmetry.space_group_name_H-M   'P 1'
#
loop_
_entity.id
_entity.type
_entity.pdbx_description
1 polymer ?
#
loop_
_entity_poly.entity_id
_entity_poly.type
_entity_poly.pdbx_seq_one_letter_code
_entity_poly.pdbx_strand_id
1 'polypeptide(L)'
;MEQNQLEDLNVLMKRRYEELEELKNKNVEPFAYSFNVTSNSEDIKSNYDENFKRDVSIAGRIMAIRRMGKASFAHIQDFYGRIQIYLKKDEIGEIYDNFRLMDIGDIIGVKGYVFKTKTGEISVHAESLELLTKSLRPIPIAK
;
A
#
# COMPACT_ATOMS: atom_id res chain seq x y z
N MET A 1 29.93 13.23 -1.54
CA MET A 1 28.51 13.17 -1.11
C MET A 1 27.61 12.67 -2.23
N GLU A 2 27.69 13.23 -3.44
CA GLU A 2 26.85 12.79 -4.59
C GLU A 2 27.15 11.36 -5.09
N GLN A 3 28.43 10.95 -5.15
CA GLN A 3 28.80 9.58 -5.54
C GLN A 3 28.22 8.51 -4.60
N ASN A 4 28.24 8.78 -3.29
CA ASN A 4 27.69 7.87 -2.28
C ASN A 4 26.15 7.75 -2.40
N GLN A 5 25.47 8.86 -2.70
CA GLN A 5 24.01 8.88 -2.94
C GLN A 5 23.60 8.09 -4.19
N LEU A 6 24.41 8.15 -5.25
CA LEU A 6 24.18 7.38 -6.47
C LEU A 6 24.40 5.88 -6.23
N GLU A 7 25.40 5.53 -5.43
CA GLU A 7 25.68 4.14 -5.06
C GLU A 7 24.55 3.55 -4.20
N ASP A 8 24.07 4.30 -3.20
CA ASP A 8 22.90 3.93 -2.40
C ASP A 8 21.64 3.73 -3.25
N LEU A 9 21.41 4.63 -4.22
CA LEU A 9 20.29 4.53 -5.16
C LEU A 9 20.38 3.25 -6.01
N ASN A 10 21.56 2.93 -6.51
CA ASN A 10 21.78 1.73 -7.32
C ASN A 10 21.53 0.45 -6.51
N VAL A 11 22.01 0.41 -5.25
CA VAL A 11 21.74 -0.71 -4.34
C VAL A 11 20.24 -0.88 -4.11
N LEU A 12 19.53 0.22 -3.85
CA LEU A 12 18.08 0.19 -3.64
C LEU A 12 17.32 -0.26 -4.90
N MET A 13 17.69 0.26 -6.07
CA MET A 13 17.10 -0.16 -7.34
C MET A 13 17.32 -1.64 -7.59
N LYS A 14 18.54 -2.15 -7.37
CA LYS A 14 18.85 -3.58 -7.51
C LYS A 14 17.94 -4.44 -6.63
N ARG A 15 17.78 -4.07 -5.35
CA ARG A 15 16.88 -4.76 -4.43
C ARG A 15 15.43 -4.78 -4.96
N ARG A 16 14.93 -3.67 -5.51
CA ARG A 16 13.57 -3.61 -6.08
C ARG A 16 13.39 -4.51 -7.30
N TYR A 17 14.44 -4.69 -8.11
CA TYR A 17 14.42 -5.67 -9.21
C TYR A 17 14.39 -7.10 -8.67
N GLU A 18 15.14 -7.40 -7.61
CA GLU A 18 15.11 -8.73 -6.97
C GLU A 18 13.72 -9.03 -6.39
N GLU A 19 13.09 -8.07 -5.70
CA GLU A 19 11.72 -8.19 -5.19
C GLU A 19 10.68 -8.35 -6.31
N LEU A 20 10.87 -7.67 -7.45
CA LEU A 20 10.02 -7.84 -8.64
C LEU A 20 10.09 -9.29 -9.17
N GLU A 21 11.29 -9.86 -9.29
CA GLU A 21 11.44 -11.24 -9.73
C GLU A 21 10.85 -12.23 -8.72
N GLU A 22 10.98 -11.97 -7.42
CA GLU A 22 10.34 -12.79 -6.39
C GLU A 22 8.81 -12.73 -6.49
N LEU A 23 8.22 -11.56 -6.74
CA LEU A 23 6.78 -11.40 -6.96
C LEU A 23 6.30 -12.23 -8.16
N LYS A 24 7.04 -12.19 -9.28
CA LYS A 24 6.74 -13.01 -10.47
C LYS A 24 6.81 -14.50 -10.17
N ASN A 25 7.84 -14.95 -9.44
CA ASN A 25 8.00 -16.35 -9.05
C ASN A 25 6.85 -16.85 -8.14
N LYS A 26 6.24 -15.94 -7.38
CA LYS A 26 5.04 -16.20 -6.58
C LYS A 26 3.73 -16.07 -7.36
N ASN A 27 3.78 -15.91 -8.69
CA ASN A 27 2.63 -15.67 -9.56
C ASN A 27 1.80 -14.43 -9.17
N VAL A 28 2.44 -13.41 -8.59
CA VAL A 28 1.81 -12.11 -8.33
C VAL A 28 2.05 -11.23 -9.54
N GLU A 29 0.99 -10.70 -10.15
CA GLU A 29 1.09 -9.75 -11.26
C GLU A 29 1.65 -8.40 -10.74
N PRO A 30 2.86 -7.97 -11.15
CA PRO A 30 3.44 -6.71 -10.70
C PRO A 30 2.86 -5.46 -11.39
N PHE A 31 2.17 -5.63 -12.52
CA PHE A 31 1.60 -4.54 -13.32
C PHE A 31 0.16 -4.88 -13.72
N ALA A 32 -0.79 -4.59 -12.83
CA ALA A 32 -2.20 -4.85 -13.09
C ALA A 32 -2.72 -4.02 -14.27
N TYR A 33 -3.57 -4.62 -15.10
CA TYR A 33 -4.19 -3.95 -16.24
C TYR A 33 -5.24 -2.91 -15.82
N SER A 34 -6.05 -3.24 -14.81
CA SER A 34 -7.09 -2.36 -14.28
C SER A 34 -7.47 -2.74 -12.86
N PHE A 35 -8.03 -1.76 -12.14
CA PHE A 35 -8.57 -1.96 -10.80
C PHE A 35 -9.80 -1.09 -10.61
N ASN A 36 -10.90 -1.67 -10.12
CA ASN A 36 -12.15 -0.93 -9.93
C ASN A 36 -12.12 -0.17 -8.59
N VAL A 37 -12.11 1.15 -8.64
CA VAL A 37 -12.13 2.05 -7.49
C VAL A 37 -13.54 2.59 -7.28
N THR A 38 -14.06 2.48 -6.06
CA THR A 38 -15.43 2.92 -5.71
C THR A 38 -15.43 4.19 -4.86
N SER A 39 -14.31 4.52 -4.21
CA SER A 39 -14.25 5.63 -3.25
C SER A 39 -12.85 6.23 -3.23
N ASN A 40 -12.74 7.46 -2.76
CA ASN A 40 -11.46 8.16 -2.61
C ASN A 40 -11.21 8.56 -1.16
N SER A 41 -9.99 8.99 -0.86
CA SER A 41 -9.51 9.26 0.49
C SER A 41 -10.26 10.40 1.18
N GLU A 42 -10.71 11.41 0.43
CA GLU A 42 -11.46 12.54 0.97
C GLU A 42 -12.91 12.17 1.27
N ASP A 43 -13.58 11.50 0.32
CA ASP A 43 -14.94 10.99 0.48
C ASP A 43 -15.07 10.06 1.69
N ILE A 44 -14.13 9.13 1.87
CA ILE A 44 -14.13 8.21 3.01
C ILE A 44 -14.02 8.95 4.34
N LYS A 45 -13.18 10.00 4.40
CA LYS A 45 -12.99 10.76 5.64
C LYS A 45 -14.17 11.67 5.96
N SER A 46 -14.73 12.33 4.93
CA SER A 46 -15.83 13.28 5.09
C SER A 46 -17.16 12.59 5.40
N ASN A 47 -17.37 11.38 4.86
CA ASN A 47 -18.61 10.63 5.00
C ASN A 47 -18.47 9.40 5.92
N TYR A 48 -17.60 9.48 6.93
CA TYR A 48 -17.46 8.41 7.92
C TYR A 48 -18.60 8.43 8.93
N ASP A 49 -19.29 7.29 9.07
CA ASP A 49 -20.28 7.05 10.10
C ASP A 49 -19.87 5.82 10.93
N GLU A 50 -19.80 5.99 12.25
CA GLU A 50 -19.42 4.92 13.18
C GLU A 50 -20.46 3.79 13.24
N ASN A 51 -21.72 4.08 12.90
CA ASN A 51 -22.80 3.12 12.95
C ASN A 51 -22.96 2.28 11.66
N PHE A 52 -22.23 2.62 10.60
CA PHE A 52 -22.39 1.97 9.30
C PHE A 52 -21.07 1.41 8.79
N LYS A 53 -21.02 0.08 8.62
CA LYS A 53 -19.89 -0.59 7.96
C LYS A 53 -19.97 -0.32 6.45
N ARG A 54 -19.17 0.62 5.98
CA ARG A 54 -19.07 0.99 4.56
C ARG A 54 -17.94 0.21 3.88
N ASP A 55 -18.29 -0.64 2.93
CA ASP A 55 -17.31 -1.31 2.07
C ASP A 55 -16.83 -0.36 0.97
N VAL A 56 -15.52 -0.38 0.70
CA VAL A 56 -14.84 0.50 -0.24
C VAL A 56 -13.74 -0.25 -1.00
N SER A 57 -13.52 0.18 -2.23
CA SER A 57 -12.36 -0.18 -3.04
C SER A 57 -11.58 1.10 -3.36
N ILE A 58 -10.34 1.16 -2.93
CA ILE A 58 -9.46 2.32 -3.07
C ILE A 58 -8.14 1.92 -3.73
N ALA A 59 -7.49 2.86 -4.41
CA ALA A 59 -6.16 2.65 -4.96
C ALA A 59 -5.29 3.87 -4.71
N GLY A 60 -4.00 3.67 -4.51
CA GLY A 60 -3.07 4.75 -4.25
C GLY A 60 -1.62 4.30 -4.11
N ARG A 61 -0.73 5.28 -4.08
CA ARG A 61 0.71 5.08 -3.89
C ARG A 61 1.02 4.88 -2.41
N ILE A 62 1.77 3.85 -2.06
CA ILE A 62 2.26 3.68 -0.69
C ILE A 62 3.23 4.80 -0.35
N MET A 63 2.90 5.58 0.68
CA MET A 63 3.74 6.68 1.18
C MET A 63 4.48 6.32 2.47
N ALA A 64 3.91 5.42 3.27
CA ALA A 64 4.50 4.94 4.51
C ALA A 64 4.05 3.51 4.80
N ILE A 65 4.92 2.72 5.43
CA ILE A 65 4.63 1.36 5.90
C ILE A 65 5.13 1.23 7.34
N ARG A 66 4.30 0.69 8.22
CA ARG A 66 4.64 0.30 9.60
C ARG A 66 4.25 -1.15 9.80
N ARG A 67 5.26 -2.02 9.95
CA ARG A 67 5.06 -3.47 10.12
C ARG A 67 5.07 -3.83 11.61
N MET A 68 4.08 -4.60 12.05
CA MET A 68 3.87 -5.03 13.44
C MET A 68 3.63 -6.55 13.47
N GLY A 69 4.65 -7.32 13.07
CA GLY A 69 4.57 -8.79 13.02
C GLY A 69 3.55 -9.29 11.98
N LYS A 70 2.39 -9.75 12.46
CA LYS A 70 1.27 -10.26 11.65
C LYS A 70 0.28 -9.19 11.19
N ALA A 71 0.46 -7.94 11.61
CA ALA A 71 -0.33 -6.80 11.14
C ALA A 71 0.57 -5.70 10.59
N SER A 72 0.05 -4.88 9.70
CA SER A 72 0.74 -3.71 9.16
C SER A 72 -0.23 -2.55 9.00
N PHE A 73 0.26 -1.34 9.24
CA PHE A 73 -0.40 -0.12 8.80
C PHE A 73 0.38 0.46 7.63
N ALA A 74 -0.31 0.99 6.65
CA ALA A 74 0.31 1.77 5.59
C ALA A 74 -0.53 2.99 5.27
N HIS A 75 0.10 4.04 4.77
CA HIS A 75 -0.61 5.18 4.21
C HIS A 75 -0.51 5.10 2.70
N ILE A 76 -1.64 5.09 2.02
CA ILE A 76 -1.69 5.24 0.57
C ILE A 76 -2.15 6.65 0.21
N GLN A 77 -1.60 7.20 -0.85
CA GLN A 77 -1.93 8.50 -1.40
C GLN A 77 -2.62 8.33 -2.75
N ASP A 78 -3.84 8.83 -2.85
CA ASP A 78 -4.56 8.98 -4.11
C ASP A 78 -4.46 10.45 -4.58
N PHE A 79 -5.32 10.84 -5.52
CA PHE A 79 -5.35 12.21 -6.04
C PHE A 79 -5.80 13.25 -5.00
N TYR A 80 -6.69 12.86 -4.09
CA TYR A 80 -7.37 13.77 -3.16
C TYR A 80 -6.64 13.89 -1.83
N GLY A 81 -5.86 12.87 -1.44
CA GLY A 81 -5.15 12.89 -0.18
C GLY A 81 -4.58 11.55 0.21
N ARG A 82 -4.34 11.40 1.51
CA ARG A 82 -3.79 10.18 2.11
C ARG A 82 -4.82 9.48 2.95
N ILE A 83 -4.86 8.17 2.91
CA ILE A 83 -5.69 7.35 3.79
C ILE A 83 -4.87 6.20 4.36
N GLN A 84 -5.11 5.88 5.63
CA GLN A 84 -4.49 4.75 6.29
C GLN A 84 -5.21 3.46 5.91
N ILE A 85 -4.44 2.41 5.64
CA ILE A 85 -4.92 1.05 5.48
C ILE A 85 -4.36 0.19 6.60
N TYR A 86 -5.17 -0.75 7.06
CA TYR A 86 -4.81 -1.75 8.05
C TYR A 86 -4.86 -3.13 7.39
N LEU A 87 -3.75 -3.87 7.50
CA LEU A 87 -3.59 -5.19 6.91
C LEU A 87 -3.30 -6.18 8.04
N LYS A 88 -4.00 -7.32 8.03
CA LYS A 88 -3.79 -8.39 9.01
C LYS A 88 -3.65 -9.73 8.29
N LYS A 89 -2.57 -10.46 8.59
CA LYS A 89 -2.25 -11.74 7.95
C LYS A 89 -3.39 -12.77 8.05
N ASP A 90 -4.06 -12.80 9.20
CA ASP A 90 -5.14 -13.76 9.43
C ASP A 90 -6.38 -13.50 8.55
N GLU A 91 -6.51 -12.30 7.96
CA GLU A 91 -7.65 -11.90 7.14
C GLU A 91 -7.34 -11.93 5.64
N ILE A 92 -6.17 -11.44 5.22
CA ILE A 92 -5.78 -11.42 3.80
C ILE A 92 -4.90 -12.61 3.37
N GLY A 93 -4.55 -13.51 4.30
CA GLY A 93 -3.84 -14.76 4.01
C GLY A 93 -2.45 -14.57 3.38
N GLU A 94 -2.16 -15.36 2.35
CA GLU A 94 -0.85 -15.37 1.65
C GLU A 94 -0.52 -14.02 0.99
N ILE A 95 -1.53 -13.22 0.64
CA ILE A 95 -1.34 -11.87 0.09
C ILE A 95 -0.54 -10.99 1.06
N TYR A 96 -0.66 -11.23 2.38
CA TYR A 96 0.15 -10.52 3.38
C TYR A 96 1.65 -10.78 3.23
N ASP A 97 2.03 -12.01 2.87
CA ASP A 97 3.43 -12.33 2.67
C ASP A 97 3.97 -11.67 1.39
N ASN A 98 3.12 -11.47 0.38
CA ASN A 98 3.44 -10.68 -0.81
C ASN A 98 3.55 -9.18 -0.52
N PHE A 99 2.73 -8.64 0.39
CA PHE A 99 2.84 -7.25 0.84
C PHE A 99 4.21 -6.92 1.45
N ARG A 100 4.93 -7.91 1.99
CA ARG A 100 6.29 -7.70 2.51
C ARG A 100 7.32 -7.37 1.42
N LEU A 101 7.04 -7.74 0.17
CA LEU A 101 7.83 -7.42 -1.03
C LEU A 101 7.42 -6.09 -1.68
N MET A 102 6.38 -5.45 -1.15
CA MET A 102 5.95 -4.12 -1.59
C MET A 102 6.65 -3.03 -0.77
N ASP A 103 6.92 -1.91 -1.42
CA ASP A 103 7.66 -0.78 -0.86
C ASP A 103 6.91 0.55 -1.01
N ILE A 104 7.40 1.54 -0.26
CA ILE A 104 7.05 2.94 -0.48
C ILE A 104 7.30 3.31 -1.95
N GLY A 105 6.31 3.90 -2.60
CA GLY A 105 6.32 4.20 -4.02
C GLY A 105 5.50 3.25 -4.86
N ASP A 106 5.27 2.00 -4.43
CA ASP A 106 4.42 1.07 -5.18
C ASP A 106 2.96 1.57 -5.18
N ILE A 107 2.22 1.25 -6.23
CA ILE A 107 0.79 1.55 -6.33
C ILE A 107 0.03 0.28 -6.01
N ILE A 108 -0.91 0.37 -5.07
CA ILE A 108 -1.71 -0.77 -4.61
C ILE A 108 -3.20 -0.45 -4.66
N GLY A 109 -4.00 -1.50 -4.85
CA GLY A 109 -5.45 -1.51 -4.71
C GLY A 109 -5.83 -2.24 -3.43
N VAL A 110 -6.80 -1.70 -2.70
CA VAL A 110 -7.29 -2.27 -1.44
C VAL A 110 -8.80 -2.32 -1.47
N LYS A 111 -9.35 -3.48 -1.11
CA LYS A 111 -10.79 -3.64 -0.84
C LYS A 111 -10.99 -4.02 0.62
N GLY A 112 -12.05 -3.51 1.21
CA GLY A 112 -12.48 -3.86 2.54
C GLY A 112 -13.37 -2.75 3.09
N TYR A 113 -13.27 -2.44 4.38
CA TYR A 113 -14.26 -1.57 5.02
C TYR A 113 -13.66 -0.43 5.83
N VAL A 114 -14.40 0.67 5.89
CA VAL A 114 -13.99 1.86 6.64
C VAL A 114 -14.20 1.61 8.14
N PHE A 115 -13.20 1.99 8.94
CA PHE A 115 -13.28 1.94 10.40
C PHE A 115 -12.42 3.05 11.02
N LYS A 116 -12.62 3.30 12.31
CA LYS A 116 -11.78 4.22 13.08
C LYS A 116 -10.85 3.43 13.99
N THR A 117 -9.56 3.75 13.95
CA THR A 117 -8.56 3.15 14.84
C THR A 117 -8.68 3.70 16.26
N LYS A 118 -8.04 3.03 17.22
CA LYS A 118 -8.00 3.49 18.62
C LYS A 118 -7.38 4.88 18.81
N THR A 119 -6.49 5.29 17.91
CA THR A 119 -5.87 6.62 17.89
C THR A 119 -6.78 7.68 17.25
N GLY A 120 -7.95 7.29 16.75
CA GLY A 120 -8.94 8.18 16.16
C GLY A 120 -8.78 8.42 14.66
N GLU A 121 -7.82 7.77 13.99
CA GLU A 121 -7.60 7.93 12.55
C GLU A 121 -8.55 7.02 11.75
N ILE A 122 -9.30 7.62 10.82
CA ILE A 122 -10.16 6.91 9.86
C ILE A 122 -9.26 6.12 8.90
N SER A 123 -9.53 4.83 8.80
CA SER A 123 -8.72 3.85 8.09
C SER A 123 -9.60 2.88 7.31
N VAL A 124 -9.00 2.17 6.36
CA VAL A 124 -9.64 1.04 5.67
C VAL A 124 -9.03 -0.27 6.18
N HIS A 125 -9.87 -1.16 6.71
CA HIS A 125 -9.47 -2.51 7.03
C HIS A 125 -9.46 -3.32 5.74
N ALA A 126 -8.29 -3.81 5.33
CA ALA A 126 -8.12 -4.54 4.09
C ALA A 126 -8.60 -5.99 4.24
N GLU A 127 -9.58 -6.37 3.42
CA GLU A 127 -10.01 -7.76 3.19
C GLU A 127 -9.32 -8.35 1.95
N SER A 128 -8.89 -7.48 1.02
CA SER A 128 -8.11 -7.85 -0.15
C SER A 128 -7.10 -6.74 -0.48
N LEU A 129 -5.95 -7.15 -1.03
CA LEU A 129 -4.88 -6.27 -1.49
C LEU A 129 -4.38 -6.76 -2.85
N GLU A 130 -4.15 -5.81 -3.76
CA GLU A 130 -3.59 -6.07 -5.08
C GLU A 130 -2.44 -5.10 -5.35
N LEU A 131 -1.33 -5.62 -5.89
CA LEU A 131 -0.25 -4.80 -6.42
C LEU A 131 -0.65 -4.32 -7.81
N LEU A 132 -0.76 -3.00 -8.00
CA LEU A 132 -1.12 -2.44 -9.31
C LEU A 132 0.11 -2.04 -10.11
N THR A 133 1.15 -1.55 -9.43
CA THR A 133 2.42 -1.20 -10.08
C THR A 133 3.56 -1.29 -9.09
N LYS A 134 4.55 -2.13 -9.40
CA LYS A 134 5.86 -2.11 -8.73
C LYS A 134 6.66 -0.90 -9.20
N SER A 135 7.07 -0.04 -8.27
CA SER A 135 7.95 1.09 -8.54
C SER A 135 9.40 0.67 -8.44
N LEU A 136 10.16 0.71 -9.54
CA LEU A 136 11.57 0.31 -9.56
C LEU A 136 12.52 1.44 -9.13
N ARG A 137 12.01 2.67 -9.07
CA ARG A 137 12.74 3.83 -8.56
C ARG A 137 12.13 4.27 -7.23
N PRO A 138 12.94 4.66 -6.25
CA PRO A 138 12.44 5.19 -4.98
C PRO A 138 11.78 6.56 -5.17
N ILE A 139 10.91 6.91 -4.23
CA ILE A 139 10.36 8.26 -4.12
C ILE A 139 11.51 9.24 -3.81
N PRO A 140 11.52 10.46 -4.40
CA PRO A 140 12.48 11.49 -4.03
C PRO A 140 12.43 11.78 -2.52
N ILE A 141 13.59 11.70 -1.86
CA ILE A 141 13.73 12.12 -0.47
C ILE A 141 13.92 13.64 -0.48
N ALA A 142 12.99 14.39 0.11
CA ALA A 142 13.18 15.81 0.33
C ALA A 142 14.38 15.99 1.29
N LYS A 143 15.40 16.72 0.83
CA LYS A 143 16.54 17.13 1.65
C LYS A 143 16.19 18.34 2.49
#